data_AF-A0A412EYK5-F1
#
_entry.id   AF-A0A412EYK5-F1
#
_cell.length_a   1.000
_cell.length_b   1.000
_cell.length_c   1.000
_cell.angle_alpha   90.00
_cell.angle_beta   90.00
_cell.angle_gamma   90.00
#
_symmetry.space_group_name_H-M   'P 1'
#
loop_
_entity.id
_entity.type
_entity.pdbx_description
1 polymer ?
#
loop_
_entity_poly.entity_id
_entity_poly.type
_entity_poly.pdbx_seq_one_letter_code
_entity_poly.pdbx_strand_id
1 'polypeptide(L)'
;MKTCDLVIIGGGPAGLAAALGARKQGIKDILIVERDKELGGILNQCIHNGFGLHTFKEELTGPEYAGRYIEQVKDAGIPYVVDSMVLSIQSMSQYKSSLQADQCEYNKEKYSEADQDKYSKKKDTDKIITMVSRTEGIVQIQAKAVILAMGCRERPRGALNIPGYRPAGIYSAGTAQRLVNMEGYLPGREVVILGSGDIGLIMARRMTLEGAHVKVVAELMPYSGGLKRNIVQCLNDYDIPLKLSHTVVDIHGKERVTGITLAKVDEKGKPIPGTEEEYACDTLLLSCGLIPENELSRELGVKLNPVTSGPVVDESLETNVPGVFACGNALHVHDLVDFVSEEADRAGTCAARYILQENQSSNPGIDQESQYSDSDIGKASKMNDNNDPVIPLISTGCVRYTVPSAIHLSKMPDKLKVRFRVGKVVKNCAVDVYCKEENSEKRIKTKKRPVVAPGEMEEILLGREELLKYPDLQQLIITVKEG
;
A
#
# COMPACT_ATOMS: atom_id res chain seq x y z
N MET A 1 28.74 3.31 9.42
CA MET A 1 27.27 3.33 9.51
C MET A 1 26.83 4.77 9.46
N LYS A 2 26.07 5.15 8.42
CA LYS A 2 25.50 6.49 8.29
C LYS A 2 24.37 6.65 9.32
N THR A 3 24.08 7.86 9.75
CA THR A 3 22.96 8.17 10.66
C THR A 3 21.99 9.10 9.95
N CYS A 4 20.70 8.90 10.19
CA CYS A 4 19.61 9.71 9.66
C CYS A 4 18.56 9.86 10.78
N ASP A 5 17.79 10.95 10.85
CA ASP A 5 16.63 10.97 11.75
C ASP A 5 15.49 10.11 11.20
N LEU A 6 15.21 10.23 9.89
CA LEU A 6 14.10 9.56 9.22
C LEU A 6 14.52 8.92 7.88
N VAL A 7 14.29 7.62 7.72
CA VAL A 7 14.45 6.92 6.44
C VAL A 7 13.09 6.60 5.84
N ILE A 8 12.92 6.86 4.55
CA ILE A 8 11.69 6.59 3.80
C ILE A 8 12.01 5.61 2.69
N ILE A 9 11.30 4.49 2.66
CA ILE A 9 11.55 3.40 1.71
C ILE A 9 10.50 3.46 0.60
N GLY A 10 10.94 3.84 -0.60
CA GLY A 10 10.13 4.12 -1.77
C GLY A 10 10.14 5.61 -2.12
N GLY A 11 10.46 5.93 -3.37
CA GLY A 11 10.49 7.26 -3.98
C GLY A 11 9.31 7.53 -4.92
N GLY A 12 8.22 6.77 -4.78
CA GLY A 12 6.92 7.05 -5.39
C GLY A 12 6.17 8.20 -4.69
N PRO A 13 4.92 8.52 -5.12
CA PRO A 13 4.15 9.64 -4.58
C PRO A 13 3.96 9.57 -3.06
N ALA A 14 3.79 8.37 -2.49
CA ALA A 14 3.71 8.17 -1.05
C ALA A 14 5.00 8.63 -0.35
N GLY A 15 6.16 8.12 -0.77
CA GLY A 15 7.43 8.45 -0.13
C GLY A 15 7.81 9.93 -0.27
N LEU A 16 7.57 10.51 -1.45
CA LEU A 16 7.81 11.94 -1.69
C LEU A 16 6.93 12.82 -0.79
N ALA A 17 5.62 12.52 -0.72
CA ALA A 17 4.70 13.27 0.13
C ALA A 17 5.03 13.09 1.63
N ALA A 18 5.40 11.89 2.07
CA ALA A 18 5.84 11.63 3.43
C ALA A 18 7.09 12.43 3.80
N ALA A 19 8.07 12.52 2.89
CA ALA A 19 9.29 13.28 3.12
C ALA A 19 8.99 14.78 3.30
N LEU A 20 8.11 15.32 2.45
CA LEU A 20 7.66 16.71 2.57
C LEU A 20 6.87 16.96 3.86
N GLY A 21 5.97 16.05 4.23
CA GLY A 21 5.23 16.11 5.50
C GLY A 21 6.16 16.19 6.70
N ALA A 22 7.18 15.33 6.75
CA ALA A 22 8.18 15.35 7.82
C ALA A 22 9.04 16.63 7.79
N ARG A 23 9.44 17.10 6.60
CA ARG A 23 10.24 18.31 6.43
C ARG A 23 9.51 19.57 6.90
N LYS A 24 8.20 19.68 6.65
CA LYS A 24 7.35 20.79 7.14
C LYS A 24 7.31 20.86 8.67
N GLN A 25 7.52 19.75 9.36
CA GLN A 25 7.63 19.69 10.83
C GLN A 25 9.05 19.99 11.35
N GLY A 26 10.01 20.29 10.46
CA GLY A 26 11.35 20.71 10.83
C GLY A 26 12.40 19.59 10.89
N ILE A 27 12.07 18.35 10.49
CA ILE A 27 13.08 17.28 10.37
C ILE A 27 14.00 17.61 9.19
N LYS A 28 15.29 17.78 9.50
CA LYS A 28 16.31 18.12 8.49
C LYS A 28 16.93 16.87 7.88
N ASP A 29 17.24 15.89 8.72
CA ASP A 29 17.98 14.67 8.38
C ASP A 29 17.03 13.55 7.91
N ILE A 30 16.57 13.66 6.68
CA ILE A 30 15.65 12.74 6.02
C ILE A 30 16.37 12.10 4.84
N LEU A 31 16.23 10.79 4.62
CA LEU A 31 16.69 10.13 3.40
C LEU A 31 15.59 9.31 2.74
N ILE A 32 15.36 9.53 1.44
CA ILE A 32 14.50 8.67 0.62
C ILE A 32 15.37 7.61 -0.08
N VAL A 33 14.97 6.35 0.00
CA VAL A 33 15.64 5.23 -0.69
C VAL A 33 14.70 4.66 -1.75
N GLU A 34 15.07 4.78 -3.02
CA GLU A 34 14.33 4.28 -4.18
C GLU A 34 15.12 3.19 -4.90
N ARG A 35 14.42 2.08 -5.18
CA ARG A 35 14.97 0.91 -5.88
C ARG A 35 15.16 1.20 -7.37
N ASP A 36 14.24 1.94 -7.98
CA ASP A 36 14.30 2.26 -9.39
C ASP A 36 15.38 3.32 -9.70
N LYS A 37 15.69 3.51 -10.98
CA LYS A 37 16.72 4.44 -11.47
C LYS A 37 16.34 5.92 -11.27
N GLU A 38 15.07 6.19 -10.99
CA GLU A 38 14.49 7.52 -10.87
C GLU A 38 13.34 7.52 -9.86
N LEU A 39 13.03 8.70 -9.32
CA LEU A 39 11.87 8.92 -8.46
C LEU A 39 10.56 8.92 -9.27
N GLY A 40 9.43 8.79 -8.59
CA GLY A 40 8.09 8.86 -9.17
C GLY A 40 7.33 7.54 -9.16
N GLY A 41 8.05 6.42 -9.05
CA GLY A 41 7.47 5.07 -8.99
C GLY A 41 6.59 4.78 -10.22
N ILE A 42 5.46 4.12 -10.00
CA ILE A 42 4.56 3.70 -11.09
C ILE A 42 3.99 4.88 -11.91
N LEU A 43 4.00 6.10 -11.38
CA LEU A 43 3.41 7.24 -12.07
C LEU A 43 4.17 7.63 -13.34
N ASN A 44 5.48 7.35 -13.43
CA ASN A 44 6.29 7.71 -14.60
C ASN A 44 5.79 7.02 -15.88
N GLN A 45 5.15 5.86 -15.75
CA GLN A 45 4.56 5.14 -16.86
C GLN A 45 3.05 5.40 -17.04
N CYS A 46 2.42 6.20 -16.18
CA CYS A 46 0.98 6.52 -16.25
C CYS A 46 0.71 7.80 -17.06
N ILE A 47 0.88 7.75 -18.39
CA ILE A 47 0.79 8.94 -19.25
C ILE A 47 -0.65 9.44 -19.54
N HIS A 48 -1.67 8.83 -18.94
CA HIS A 48 -3.05 9.29 -19.08
C HIS A 48 -3.37 10.38 -18.06
N ASN A 49 -4.40 11.18 -18.33
CA ASN A 49 -4.91 12.20 -17.42
C ASN A 49 -5.74 11.62 -16.26
N GLY A 50 -6.12 12.50 -15.34
CA GLY A 50 -7.00 12.20 -14.20
C GLY A 50 -6.30 12.17 -12.84
N PHE A 51 -5.04 12.60 -12.77
CA PHE A 51 -4.29 12.75 -11.53
C PHE A 51 -4.32 14.22 -11.06
N GLY A 52 -4.21 14.48 -9.75
CA GLY A 52 -3.98 15.85 -9.25
C GLY A 52 -5.22 16.71 -9.00
N LEU A 53 -6.42 16.21 -9.31
CA LEU A 53 -7.67 16.97 -9.18
C LEU A 53 -7.94 17.40 -7.74
N HIS A 54 -7.49 16.64 -6.73
CA HIS A 54 -7.71 16.96 -5.34
C HIS A 54 -6.50 17.68 -4.73
N THR A 55 -5.30 17.19 -4.98
CA THR A 55 -4.04 17.73 -4.44
C THR A 55 -3.66 19.06 -5.07
N PHE A 56 -3.65 19.13 -6.40
CA PHE A 56 -3.15 20.27 -7.17
C PHE A 56 -4.26 21.12 -7.81
N LYS A 57 -5.52 20.66 -7.75
CA LYS A 57 -6.68 21.33 -8.37
C LYS A 57 -6.53 21.49 -9.88
N GLU A 58 -5.81 20.56 -10.49
CA GLU A 58 -5.46 20.57 -11.90
C GLU A 58 -5.48 19.14 -12.41
N GLU A 59 -5.87 18.97 -13.68
CA GLU A 59 -5.86 17.65 -14.32
C GLU A 59 -4.48 17.37 -14.91
N LEU A 60 -3.77 16.42 -14.31
CA LEU A 60 -2.40 16.06 -14.65
C LEU A 60 -2.33 14.62 -15.18
N THR A 61 -1.25 14.35 -15.92
CA THR A 61 -0.75 13.00 -16.13
C THR A 61 0.01 12.47 -14.91
N GLY A 62 0.29 11.16 -14.88
CA GLY A 62 1.09 10.55 -13.83
C GLY A 62 2.49 11.18 -13.70
N PRO A 63 3.27 11.32 -14.80
CA PRO A 63 4.58 11.95 -14.75
C PRO A 63 4.55 13.39 -14.27
N GLU A 64 3.54 14.18 -14.66
CA GLU A 64 3.39 15.57 -14.18
C GLU A 64 3.08 15.62 -12.68
N TYR A 65 2.20 14.72 -12.19
CA TYR A 65 1.91 14.60 -10.76
C TYR A 65 3.17 14.24 -9.97
N ALA A 66 3.94 13.24 -10.43
CA ALA A 66 5.20 12.84 -9.83
C ALA A 66 6.22 14.00 -9.87
N GLY A 67 6.36 14.65 -11.03
CA GLY A 67 7.26 15.78 -11.26
C GLY A 67 7.07 16.89 -10.24
N ARG A 68 5.83 17.28 -9.95
CA ARG A 68 5.52 18.31 -8.94
C ARG A 68 6.01 17.94 -7.53
N TYR A 69 5.87 16.68 -7.14
CA TYR A 69 6.37 16.20 -5.85
C TYR A 69 7.90 16.09 -5.83
N ILE A 70 8.51 15.64 -6.93
CA ILE A 70 9.96 15.56 -7.08
C ILE A 70 10.60 16.95 -7.00
N GLU A 71 10.03 17.95 -7.68
CA GLU A 71 10.48 19.34 -7.60
C GLU A 71 10.39 19.87 -6.17
N GLN A 72 9.26 19.69 -5.49
CA GLN A 72 9.12 20.09 -4.08
C GLN A 72 10.17 19.43 -3.17
N VAL A 73 10.48 18.14 -3.37
CA VAL A 73 11.51 17.41 -2.61
C VAL A 73 12.91 17.98 -2.88
N LYS A 74 13.20 18.33 -4.15
CA LYS A 74 14.47 18.97 -4.54
C LYS A 74 14.59 20.38 -3.97
N ASP A 75 13.55 21.20 -4.09
CA ASP A 75 13.50 22.58 -3.58
C ASP A 75 13.62 22.62 -2.06
N ALA A 76 13.04 21.64 -1.38
CA ALA A 76 13.23 21.47 0.05
C ALA A 76 14.69 21.08 0.39
N GLY A 77 15.46 20.49 -0.52
CA GLY A 77 16.78 19.92 -0.23
C GLY A 77 16.66 18.65 0.62
N ILE A 78 15.72 17.76 0.27
CA ILE A 78 15.62 16.43 0.87
C ILE A 78 16.50 15.47 0.05
N PRO A 79 17.52 14.83 0.65
CA PRO A 79 18.37 13.90 -0.07
C PRO A 79 17.62 12.59 -0.37
N TYR A 80 17.99 11.99 -1.48
CA TYR A 80 17.48 10.70 -1.92
C TYR A 80 18.58 9.89 -2.60
N VAL A 81 18.43 8.57 -2.60
CA VAL A 81 19.25 7.65 -3.38
C VAL A 81 18.34 6.80 -4.26
N VAL A 82 18.74 6.63 -5.51
CA VAL A 82 18.08 5.78 -6.53
C VAL A 82 18.96 4.57 -6.82
N ASP A 83 18.46 3.60 -7.59
CA ASP A 83 19.17 2.34 -7.90
C ASP A 83 19.71 1.69 -6.60
N SER A 84 18.88 1.77 -5.55
CA SER A 84 19.24 1.40 -4.18
C SER A 84 18.11 0.62 -3.51
N MET A 85 18.36 -0.64 -3.17
CA MET A 85 17.37 -1.55 -2.62
C MET A 85 17.61 -1.79 -1.13
N VAL A 86 16.61 -1.54 -0.30
CA VAL A 86 16.64 -1.97 1.10
C VAL A 86 16.45 -3.48 1.17
N LEU A 87 17.37 -4.16 1.84
CA LEU A 87 17.41 -5.61 2.00
C LEU A 87 16.85 -6.06 3.34
N SER A 88 17.05 -5.27 4.40
CA SER A 88 16.51 -5.57 5.72
C SER A 88 16.35 -4.31 6.58
N ILE A 89 15.43 -4.40 7.54
CA ILE A 89 15.24 -3.42 8.61
C ILE A 89 15.22 -4.20 9.91
N GLN A 90 16.04 -3.79 10.87
CA GLN A 90 16.10 -4.41 12.20
C GLN A 90 16.01 -3.32 13.26
N SER A 91 15.41 -3.61 14.42
CA SER A 91 15.67 -2.78 15.60
C SER A 91 17.14 -2.89 16.01
N MET A 92 17.65 -1.87 16.70
CA MET A 92 19.02 -1.90 17.20
C MET A 92 19.23 -3.07 18.17
N SER A 93 18.22 -3.42 18.97
CA SER A 93 18.24 -4.63 19.79
C SER A 93 18.38 -5.93 18.97
N GLN A 94 17.57 -6.10 17.92
CA GLN A 94 17.68 -7.24 17.00
C GLN A 94 19.05 -7.29 16.30
N TYR A 95 19.56 -6.13 15.89
CA TYR A 95 20.85 -6.01 15.23
C TYR A 95 22.01 -6.42 16.16
N LYS A 96 22.04 -5.91 17.41
CA LYS A 96 23.02 -6.30 18.44
C LYS A 96 23.02 -7.81 18.68
N SER A 97 21.85 -8.44 18.76
CA SER A 97 21.71 -9.89 18.90
C SER A 97 22.26 -10.66 17.69
N SER A 98 22.01 -10.18 16.46
CA SER A 98 22.52 -10.82 15.25
C SER A 98 24.06 -10.78 15.15
N LEU A 99 24.69 -9.69 15.60
CA LEU A 99 26.16 -9.58 15.64
C LEU A 99 26.80 -10.55 16.63
N GLN A 100 26.11 -10.89 17.73
CA GLN A 100 26.59 -11.87 18.70
C GLN A 100 26.48 -13.30 18.15
N ALA A 101 25.43 -13.60 17.38
CA ALA A 101 25.22 -14.91 16.76
C ALA A 101 26.23 -15.21 15.62
N ASP A 102 26.70 -14.19 14.90
CA ASP A 102 27.70 -14.30 13.82
C ASP A 102 29.14 -14.57 14.31
N GLN A 103 29.37 -14.70 15.63
CA GLN A 103 30.64 -15.10 16.24
C GLN A 103 30.94 -16.62 16.11
N CYS A 104 30.56 -17.21 14.98
CA CYS A 104 31.09 -18.50 14.52
C CYS A 104 32.64 -18.47 14.56
N GLU A 105 33.27 -19.60 14.92
CA GLU A 105 34.73 -19.73 15.12
C GLU A 105 35.57 -19.16 13.97
N TYR A 106 35.02 -19.08 12.76
CA TYR A 106 35.68 -18.56 11.57
C TYR A 106 35.88 -17.03 11.55
N ASN A 107 35.13 -16.26 12.35
CA ASN A 107 35.15 -14.77 12.33
C ASN A 107 35.68 -14.11 13.61
N LYS A 108 36.13 -14.89 14.60
CA LYS A 108 36.57 -14.37 15.92
C LYS A 108 37.69 -13.33 15.85
N GLU A 109 38.58 -13.40 14.86
CA GLU A 109 39.71 -12.46 14.74
C GLU A 109 39.35 -11.10 14.11
N LYS A 110 38.11 -10.92 13.61
CA LYS A 110 37.64 -9.66 12.99
C LYS A 110 36.81 -8.77 13.91
N TYR A 111 36.37 -9.25 15.07
CA TYR A 111 35.56 -8.48 16.01
C TYR A 111 36.40 -8.09 17.22
N SER A 112 36.92 -6.86 17.21
CA SER A 112 37.62 -6.30 18.37
C SER A 112 36.62 -5.82 19.43
N GLU A 113 37.02 -5.82 20.71
CA GLU A 113 36.25 -5.22 21.82
C GLU A 113 35.82 -3.75 21.53
N ALA A 114 36.51 -3.05 20.62
CA ALA A 114 36.17 -1.70 20.20
C ALA A 114 34.85 -1.58 19.40
N ASP A 115 34.35 -2.66 18.78
CA ASP A 115 33.06 -2.64 18.09
C ASP A 115 31.87 -2.75 19.06
N GLN A 116 32.05 -3.34 20.24
CA GLN A 116 30.99 -3.42 21.27
C GLN A 116 30.66 -2.04 21.86
N ASP A 117 31.68 -1.19 22.05
CA ASP A 117 31.50 0.16 22.61
C ASP A 117 30.99 1.19 21.57
N LYS A 118 31.07 0.86 20.27
CA LYS A 118 30.57 1.69 19.17
C LYS A 118 29.03 1.76 19.09
N TYR A 119 28.34 0.78 19.67
CA TYR A 119 26.87 0.65 19.63
C TYR A 119 26.21 0.75 21.01
N SER A 120 26.98 0.86 22.10
CA SER A 120 26.50 0.97 23.49
C SER A 120 25.69 2.24 23.75
N LYS A 121 25.98 3.34 23.04
CA LYS A 121 25.34 4.66 23.20
C LYS A 121 24.07 4.88 22.36
N LYS A 122 23.63 3.89 21.59
CA LYS A 122 22.51 4.02 20.64
C LYS A 122 21.24 3.39 21.22
N LYS A 123 20.10 4.06 21.04
CA LYS A 123 18.81 3.59 21.59
C LYS A 123 18.40 2.28 20.94
N ASP A 124 17.84 1.37 21.72
CA ASP A 124 17.41 0.05 21.23
C ASP A 124 16.20 0.14 20.28
N THR A 125 15.47 1.26 20.34
CA THR A 125 14.36 1.57 19.43
C THR A 125 14.82 2.04 18.05
N ASP A 126 16.07 2.48 17.88
CA ASP A 126 16.58 2.89 16.57
C ASP A 126 16.52 1.73 15.57
N LYS A 127 16.39 2.05 14.29
CA LYS A 127 16.36 1.08 13.20
C LYS A 127 17.69 1.05 12.47
N ILE A 128 18.16 -0.15 12.15
CA ILE A 128 19.28 -0.39 11.24
C ILE A 128 18.69 -0.84 9.91
N ILE A 129 18.89 -0.02 8.89
CA ILE A 129 18.47 -0.26 7.51
C ILE A 129 19.70 -0.71 6.75
N THR A 130 19.68 -1.95 6.27
CA THR A 130 20.71 -2.47 5.35
C THR A 130 20.20 -2.34 3.93
N MET A 131 20.93 -1.61 3.10
CA MET A 131 20.60 -1.43 1.68
C MET A 131 21.79 -1.78 0.80
N VAL A 132 21.53 -2.16 -0.45
CA VAL A 132 22.53 -2.22 -1.50
C VAL A 132 22.31 -1.03 -2.44
N SER A 133 23.39 -0.32 -2.74
CA SER A 133 23.42 0.78 -3.69
C SER A 133 24.39 0.44 -4.81
N ARG A 134 24.07 0.84 -6.04
CA ARG A 134 24.95 0.63 -7.19
C ARG A 134 26.35 1.23 -7.01
N THR A 135 26.47 2.37 -6.34
CA THR A 135 27.73 3.12 -6.23
C THR A 135 28.51 2.79 -4.96
N GLU A 136 27.82 2.44 -3.87
CA GLU A 136 28.43 2.23 -2.55
C GLU A 136 28.45 0.75 -2.11
N GLY A 137 27.82 -0.16 -2.87
CA GLY A 137 27.67 -1.54 -2.47
C GLY A 137 26.72 -1.67 -1.27
N ILE A 138 27.05 -2.50 -0.29
CA ILE A 138 26.23 -2.68 0.92
C ILE A 138 26.48 -1.54 1.90
N VAL A 139 25.41 -0.87 2.29
CA VAL A 139 25.43 0.29 3.20
C VAL A 139 24.45 0.07 4.34
N GLN A 140 24.85 0.47 5.54
CA GLN A 140 24.00 0.48 6.72
C GLN A 140 23.73 1.91 7.17
N ILE A 141 22.45 2.20 7.38
CA ILE A 141 21.95 3.47 7.90
C ILE A 141 21.24 3.19 9.22
N GLN A 142 21.59 3.95 10.25
CA GLN A 142 20.82 4.00 11.49
C GLN A 142 19.80 5.13 11.39
N ALA A 143 18.54 4.86 11.72
CA ALA A 143 17.46 5.84 11.74
C ALA A 143 16.67 5.80 13.05
N LYS A 144 16.15 6.95 13.50
CA LYS A 144 15.23 6.99 14.65
C LYS A 144 13.84 6.47 14.26
N ALA A 145 13.40 6.79 13.05
CA ALA A 145 12.15 6.29 12.49
C ALA A 145 12.27 5.87 11.02
N VAL A 146 11.35 5.02 10.58
CA VAL A 146 11.24 4.54 9.20
C VAL A 146 9.81 4.67 8.69
N ILE A 147 9.63 5.12 7.45
CA ILE A 147 8.33 5.09 6.74
C ILE A 147 8.38 4.05 5.62
N LEU A 148 7.44 3.11 5.68
CA LEU A 148 7.22 2.05 4.72
C LEU A 148 6.28 2.56 3.61
N ALA A 149 6.86 2.97 2.47
CA ALA A 149 6.15 3.54 1.33
C ALA A 149 6.42 2.75 0.02
N MET A 150 6.66 1.44 0.15
CA MET A 150 7.14 0.54 -0.91
C MET A 150 6.12 0.23 -2.01
N GLY A 151 4.85 0.61 -1.81
CA GLY A 151 3.78 0.38 -2.76
C GLY A 151 3.31 -1.08 -2.83
N CYS A 152 2.96 -1.53 -4.04
CA CYS A 152 2.38 -2.84 -4.30
C CYS A 152 2.83 -3.39 -5.65
N ARG A 153 2.81 -4.71 -5.80
CA ARG A 153 3.07 -5.42 -7.05
C ARG A 153 1.78 -5.99 -7.64
N GLU A 154 1.71 -6.10 -8.96
CA GLU A 154 0.62 -6.80 -9.62
C GLU A 154 0.71 -8.32 -9.40
N ARG A 155 -0.43 -9.01 -9.46
CA ARG A 155 -0.45 -10.47 -9.39
C ARG A 155 0.06 -11.08 -10.69
N PRO A 156 1.21 -11.79 -10.69
CA PRO A 156 1.67 -12.50 -11.88
C PRO A 156 0.81 -13.74 -12.13
N ARG A 157 0.94 -14.32 -13.33
CA ARG A 157 0.30 -15.59 -13.74
C ARG A 157 0.37 -16.67 -12.65
N GLY A 158 1.54 -16.83 -12.03
CA GLY A 158 1.76 -17.82 -10.97
C GLY A 158 0.90 -17.60 -9.72
N ALA A 159 0.66 -16.35 -9.34
CA ALA A 159 -0.20 -16.03 -8.19
C ALA A 159 -1.69 -16.26 -8.49
N LEU A 160 -2.07 -16.31 -9.76
CA LEU A 160 -3.44 -16.54 -10.22
C LEU A 160 -3.74 -18.02 -10.52
N ASN A 161 -2.72 -18.89 -10.46
CA ASN A 161 -2.84 -20.32 -10.77
C ASN A 161 -3.51 -20.61 -12.13
N ILE A 162 -3.29 -19.74 -13.13
CA ILE A 162 -3.85 -19.94 -14.47
C ILE A 162 -3.23 -21.23 -15.08
N PRO A 163 -4.03 -22.19 -15.58
CA PRO A 163 -3.51 -23.40 -16.22
C PRO A 163 -2.81 -23.11 -17.55
N GLY A 164 -2.13 -24.13 -18.09
CA GLY A 164 -1.49 -24.08 -19.41
C GLY A 164 0.03 -23.88 -19.41
N TYR A 165 0.57 -23.57 -20.59
CA TYR A 165 2.00 -23.36 -20.78
C TYR A 165 2.51 -22.06 -20.13
N ARG A 166 3.85 -21.88 -20.12
CA ARG A 166 4.53 -20.67 -19.61
C ARG A 166 5.35 -19.97 -20.69
N PRO A 167 4.76 -19.61 -21.84
CA PRO A 167 5.48 -18.99 -22.93
C PRO A 167 5.77 -17.49 -22.68
N ALA A 168 6.58 -16.89 -23.56
CA ALA A 168 6.66 -15.44 -23.72
C ALA A 168 5.31 -14.88 -24.23
N GLY A 169 5.05 -13.59 -23.97
CA GLY A 169 3.79 -12.94 -24.34
C GLY A 169 2.77 -12.80 -23.20
N ILE A 170 3.12 -13.19 -21.98
CA ILE A 170 2.28 -12.98 -20.79
C ILE A 170 2.90 -11.87 -19.95
N TYR A 171 2.16 -10.79 -19.73
CA TYR A 171 2.65 -9.63 -18.97
C TYR A 171 1.63 -9.21 -17.92
N SER A 172 2.09 -8.64 -16.80
CA SER A 172 1.21 -7.81 -15.99
C SER A 172 0.89 -6.53 -16.76
N ALA A 173 -0.25 -5.90 -16.46
CA ALA A 173 -0.66 -4.69 -17.15
C ALA A 173 0.35 -3.55 -16.94
N GLY A 174 0.92 -3.40 -15.75
CA GLY A 174 2.00 -2.46 -15.44
C GLY A 174 3.31 -2.78 -16.16
N THR A 175 3.66 -4.05 -16.35
CA THR A 175 4.85 -4.41 -17.17
C THR A 175 4.64 -4.01 -18.63
N ALA A 176 3.47 -4.33 -19.19
CA ALA A 176 3.13 -3.91 -20.55
C ALA A 176 3.09 -2.38 -20.68
N GLN A 177 2.59 -1.68 -19.67
CA GLN A 177 2.58 -0.23 -19.63
C GLN A 177 4.00 0.36 -19.62
N ARG A 178 4.94 -0.22 -18.86
CA ARG A 178 6.36 0.16 -18.86
C ARG A 178 6.95 0.03 -20.26
N LEU A 179 6.77 -1.15 -20.88
CA LEU A 179 7.30 -1.43 -22.23
C LEU A 179 6.80 -0.40 -23.23
N VAL A 180 5.50 -0.12 -23.24
CA VAL A 180 4.89 0.81 -24.19
C VAL A 180 5.29 2.26 -23.91
N ASN A 181 5.16 2.72 -22.66
CA ASN A 181 5.21 4.15 -22.35
C ASN A 181 6.62 4.66 -22.03
N MET A 182 7.48 3.80 -21.48
CA MET A 182 8.83 4.18 -21.07
C MET A 182 9.89 3.69 -22.04
N GLU A 183 9.67 2.52 -22.66
CA GLU A 183 10.70 1.87 -23.48
C GLU A 183 10.39 1.89 -24.98
N GLY A 184 9.15 2.21 -25.37
CA GLY A 184 8.72 2.27 -26.77
C GLY A 184 8.58 0.90 -27.45
N TYR A 185 8.42 -0.17 -26.67
CA TYR A 185 8.20 -1.52 -27.17
C TYR A 185 6.72 -1.92 -27.08
N LEU A 186 6.19 -2.46 -28.17
CA LEU A 186 4.86 -3.06 -28.19
C LEU A 186 4.93 -4.53 -27.71
N PRO A 187 4.24 -4.93 -26.60
CA PRO A 187 4.30 -6.29 -26.06
C PRO A 187 3.86 -7.39 -27.04
N GLY A 188 2.95 -7.05 -27.95
CA GLY A 188 2.49 -7.84 -29.08
C GLY A 188 1.24 -7.22 -29.72
N ARG A 189 0.68 -7.90 -30.72
CA ARG A 189 -0.30 -7.31 -31.64
C ARG A 189 -1.73 -7.79 -31.45
N GLU A 190 -1.92 -9.01 -30.96
CA GLU A 190 -3.24 -9.60 -30.76
C GLU A 190 -3.40 -9.88 -29.28
N VAL A 191 -4.18 -9.04 -28.60
CA VAL A 191 -4.14 -8.91 -27.14
C VAL A 191 -5.44 -9.39 -26.52
N VAL A 192 -5.31 -10.22 -25.48
CA VAL A 192 -6.40 -10.52 -24.54
C VAL A 192 -6.01 -9.93 -23.18
N ILE A 193 -6.98 -9.34 -22.47
CA ILE A 193 -6.76 -8.80 -21.14
C ILE A 193 -7.65 -9.53 -20.14
N LEU A 194 -7.06 -10.03 -19.06
CA LEU A 194 -7.77 -10.58 -17.92
C LEU A 194 -7.74 -9.58 -16.76
N GLY A 195 -8.92 -9.14 -16.33
CA GLY A 195 -9.16 -8.14 -15.29
C GLY A 195 -9.62 -6.81 -15.88
N SER A 196 -10.76 -6.31 -15.41
CA SER A 196 -11.37 -5.05 -15.88
C SER A 196 -11.27 -3.92 -14.85
N GLY A 197 -10.29 -3.99 -13.94
CA GLY A 197 -9.89 -2.85 -13.12
C GLY A 197 -9.39 -1.69 -13.98
N ASP A 198 -9.28 -0.48 -13.41
CA ASP A 198 -8.91 0.72 -14.17
C ASP A 198 -7.60 0.56 -14.95
N ILE A 199 -6.59 -0.11 -14.38
CA ILE A 199 -5.32 -0.41 -15.06
C ILE A 199 -5.55 -1.24 -16.33
N GLY A 200 -6.33 -2.32 -16.24
CA GLY A 200 -6.65 -3.20 -17.38
C GLY A 200 -7.43 -2.48 -18.47
N LEU A 201 -8.41 -1.66 -18.09
CA LEU A 201 -9.19 -0.85 -19.04
C LEU A 201 -8.30 0.18 -19.74
N ILE A 202 -7.50 0.93 -18.99
CA ILE A 202 -6.57 1.93 -19.54
C ILE A 202 -5.55 1.27 -20.48
N MET A 203 -5.08 0.06 -20.14
CA MET A 203 -4.20 -0.70 -21.01
C MET A 203 -4.88 -1.23 -22.27
N ALA A 204 -6.18 -1.57 -22.23
CA ALA A 204 -6.95 -1.89 -23.43
C ALA A 204 -6.89 -0.73 -24.43
N ARG A 205 -7.26 0.48 -23.98
CA ARG A 205 -7.15 1.69 -24.80
C ARG A 205 -5.74 1.94 -25.29
N ARG A 206 -4.76 1.83 -24.38
CA ARG A 206 -3.36 2.15 -24.69
C ARG A 206 -2.80 1.23 -25.76
N MET A 207 -3.02 -0.08 -25.65
CA MET A 207 -2.61 -1.05 -26.67
C MET A 207 -3.26 -0.76 -28.02
N THR A 208 -4.56 -0.42 -28.04
CA THR A 208 -5.27 -0.05 -29.28
C THR A 208 -4.71 1.21 -29.94
N LEU A 209 -4.42 2.25 -29.16
CA LEU A 209 -3.81 3.49 -29.68
C LEU A 209 -2.41 3.28 -30.28
N GLU A 210 -1.67 2.27 -29.78
CA GLU A 210 -0.35 1.89 -30.29
C GLU A 210 -0.42 0.89 -31.46
N GLY A 211 -1.63 0.60 -31.95
CA GLY A 211 -1.87 -0.23 -33.14
C GLY A 211 -1.97 -1.73 -32.87
N ALA A 212 -2.06 -2.17 -31.61
CA ALA A 212 -2.44 -3.55 -31.31
C ALA A 212 -3.97 -3.72 -31.39
N HIS A 213 -4.41 -4.95 -31.65
CA HIS A 213 -5.81 -5.33 -31.65
C HIS A 213 -6.16 -6.03 -30.34
N VAL A 214 -6.92 -5.34 -29.48
CA VAL A 214 -7.41 -5.90 -28.21
C VAL A 214 -8.71 -6.65 -28.47
N LYS A 215 -8.65 -7.98 -28.45
CA LYS A 215 -9.77 -8.86 -28.80
C LYS A 215 -10.89 -8.86 -27.78
N VAL A 216 -10.54 -8.85 -26.51
CA VAL A 216 -11.49 -8.94 -25.40
C VAL A 216 -10.83 -8.54 -24.08
N VAL A 217 -11.60 -7.91 -23.21
CA VAL A 217 -11.32 -7.79 -21.78
C VAL A 217 -12.25 -8.75 -21.04
N ALA A 218 -11.71 -9.65 -20.24
CA ALA A 218 -12.47 -10.59 -19.41
C ALA A 218 -12.38 -10.19 -17.93
N GLU A 219 -13.45 -10.35 -17.18
CA GLU A 219 -13.53 -10.06 -15.74
C GLU A 219 -14.16 -11.24 -15.01
N LEU A 220 -13.54 -11.63 -13.90
CA LEU A 220 -14.00 -12.73 -13.07
C LEU A 220 -15.34 -12.41 -12.41
N MET A 221 -15.55 -11.15 -12.04
CA MET A 221 -16.75 -10.68 -11.37
C MET A 221 -17.92 -10.44 -12.35
N PRO A 222 -19.18 -10.51 -11.88
CA PRO A 222 -20.36 -10.17 -12.68
C PRO A 222 -20.53 -8.65 -12.89
N TYR A 223 -19.52 -7.86 -12.57
CA TYR A 223 -19.46 -6.42 -12.75
C TYR A 223 -18.00 -6.02 -13.01
N SER A 224 -17.80 -4.88 -13.67
CA SER A 224 -16.45 -4.36 -13.91
C SER A 224 -15.82 -3.82 -12.63
N GLY A 225 -14.55 -4.12 -12.40
CA GLY A 225 -13.78 -3.54 -11.28
C GLY A 225 -13.40 -2.06 -11.48
N GLY A 226 -13.30 -1.61 -12.73
CA GLY A 226 -12.96 -0.22 -13.08
C GLY A 226 -14.16 0.70 -13.19
N LEU A 227 -13.89 2.01 -13.14
CA LEU A 227 -14.88 3.07 -13.15
C LEU A 227 -15.69 3.07 -14.46
N LYS A 228 -16.99 3.41 -14.36
CA LYS A 228 -17.89 3.48 -15.53
C LYS A 228 -17.35 4.37 -16.65
N ARG A 229 -16.70 5.48 -16.31
CA ARG A 229 -16.04 6.38 -17.29
C ARG A 229 -14.98 5.64 -18.12
N ASN A 230 -14.20 4.76 -17.49
CA ASN A 230 -13.12 4.03 -18.13
C ASN A 230 -13.66 2.90 -19.02
N ILE A 231 -14.80 2.30 -18.66
CA ILE A 231 -15.49 1.34 -19.54
C ILE A 231 -15.86 2.02 -20.86
N VAL A 232 -16.50 3.19 -20.80
CA VAL A 232 -16.88 3.94 -22.01
C VAL A 232 -15.63 4.35 -22.80
N GLN A 233 -14.73 5.09 -22.14
CA GLN A 233 -13.58 5.72 -22.79
C GLN A 233 -12.49 4.75 -23.24
N CYS A 234 -12.44 3.53 -22.71
CA CYS A 234 -11.40 2.58 -23.04
C CYS A 234 -11.88 1.35 -23.80
N LEU A 235 -13.17 0.99 -23.69
CA LEU A 235 -13.72 -0.17 -24.37
C LEU A 235 -14.75 0.24 -25.43
N ASN A 236 -15.83 0.91 -25.05
CA ASN A 236 -16.93 1.22 -25.97
C ASN A 236 -16.48 2.12 -27.13
N ASP A 237 -15.67 3.14 -26.85
CA ASP A 237 -15.16 4.06 -27.88
C ASP A 237 -14.19 3.39 -28.88
N TYR A 238 -13.75 2.16 -28.58
CA TYR A 238 -12.84 1.35 -29.39
C TYR A 238 -13.45 -0.01 -29.80
N ASP A 239 -14.76 -0.19 -29.58
CA ASP A 239 -15.49 -1.43 -29.86
C ASP A 239 -14.88 -2.71 -29.25
N ILE A 240 -14.23 -2.59 -28.07
CA ILE A 240 -13.61 -3.73 -27.38
C ILE A 240 -14.66 -4.43 -26.50
N PRO A 241 -14.89 -5.75 -26.66
CA PRO A 241 -15.88 -6.45 -25.87
C PRO A 241 -15.40 -6.68 -24.42
N LEU A 242 -16.32 -6.52 -23.47
CA LEU A 242 -16.15 -6.87 -22.06
C LEU A 242 -16.93 -8.14 -21.70
N LYS A 243 -16.24 -9.18 -21.26
CA LYS A 243 -16.84 -10.43 -20.77
C LYS A 243 -16.81 -10.50 -19.24
N LEU A 244 -17.95 -10.29 -18.61
CA LEU A 244 -18.14 -10.43 -17.16
C LEU A 244 -18.38 -11.90 -16.78
N SER A 245 -18.02 -12.29 -15.56
CA SER A 245 -18.07 -13.69 -15.11
C SER A 245 -17.29 -14.65 -16.02
N HIS A 246 -16.09 -14.27 -16.45
CA HIS A 246 -15.20 -15.12 -17.25
C HIS A 246 -13.77 -15.12 -16.69
N THR A 247 -13.05 -16.21 -16.92
CA THR A 247 -11.62 -16.30 -16.60
C THR A 247 -10.86 -17.10 -17.66
N VAL A 248 -9.53 -16.96 -17.68
CA VAL A 248 -8.65 -17.80 -18.50
C VAL A 248 -8.49 -19.17 -17.84
N VAL A 249 -8.80 -20.22 -18.59
CA VAL A 249 -8.70 -21.62 -18.12
C VAL A 249 -7.57 -22.40 -18.77
N ASP A 250 -7.01 -21.90 -19.88
CA ASP A 250 -5.81 -22.49 -20.49
C ASP A 250 -5.03 -21.44 -21.30
N ILE A 251 -3.72 -21.66 -21.42
CA ILE A 251 -2.80 -20.83 -22.21
C ILE A 251 -2.06 -21.72 -23.20
N HIS A 252 -2.20 -21.38 -24.48
CA HIS A 252 -1.67 -22.14 -25.61
C HIS A 252 -0.34 -21.60 -26.11
N GLY A 253 0.50 -22.51 -26.61
CA GLY A 253 1.81 -22.19 -27.18
C GLY A 253 2.95 -22.44 -26.19
N LYS A 254 4.01 -23.13 -26.65
CA LYS A 254 5.14 -23.55 -25.80
C LYS A 254 6.17 -22.44 -25.60
N GLU A 255 6.52 -21.73 -26.66
CA GLU A 255 7.57 -20.70 -26.67
C GLU A 255 7.00 -19.28 -26.57
N ARG A 256 5.95 -19.00 -27.35
CA ARG A 256 5.16 -17.76 -27.32
C ARG A 256 3.67 -18.10 -27.22
N VAL A 257 2.88 -17.25 -26.59
CA VAL A 257 1.42 -17.36 -26.60
C VAL A 257 0.95 -17.41 -28.05
N THR A 258 0.14 -18.42 -28.37
CA THR A 258 -0.57 -18.52 -29.67
C THR A 258 -2.09 -18.39 -29.50
N GLY A 259 -2.56 -18.48 -28.26
CA GLY A 259 -3.95 -18.27 -27.90
C GLY A 259 -4.19 -18.56 -26.42
N ILE A 260 -5.42 -18.30 -26.01
CA ILE A 260 -5.94 -18.59 -24.67
C ILE A 260 -7.33 -19.19 -24.78
N THR A 261 -7.75 -19.92 -23.75
CA THR A 261 -9.14 -20.36 -23.59
C THR A 261 -9.78 -19.58 -22.45
N LEU A 262 -10.89 -18.89 -22.72
CA LEU A 262 -11.76 -18.30 -21.70
C LEU A 262 -12.90 -19.26 -21.38
N ALA A 263 -13.40 -19.23 -20.15
CA ALA A 263 -14.64 -19.91 -19.77
C ALA A 263 -15.47 -19.02 -18.85
N LYS A 264 -16.80 -19.24 -18.85
CA LYS A 264 -17.69 -18.63 -17.86
C LYS A 264 -17.36 -19.20 -16.47
N VAL A 265 -17.55 -18.40 -15.44
CA VAL A 265 -17.45 -18.83 -14.04
C VAL A 265 -18.79 -18.78 -13.32
N ASP A 266 -18.96 -19.66 -12.34
CA ASP A 266 -20.09 -19.62 -11.41
C ASP A 266 -19.93 -18.53 -10.33
N GLU A 267 -20.88 -18.44 -9.41
CA GLU A 267 -20.86 -17.46 -8.30
C GLU A 267 -19.66 -17.64 -7.35
N LYS A 268 -18.99 -18.80 -7.38
CA LYS A 268 -17.78 -19.09 -6.60
C LYS A 268 -16.49 -18.82 -7.39
N GLY A 269 -16.60 -18.31 -8.62
CA GLY A 269 -15.47 -18.06 -9.49
C GLY A 269 -14.88 -19.33 -10.12
N LYS A 270 -15.60 -20.46 -10.09
CA LYS A 270 -15.15 -21.72 -10.68
C LYS A 270 -15.58 -21.78 -12.15
N PRO A 271 -14.68 -22.17 -13.08
CA PRO A 271 -15.05 -22.38 -14.48
C PRO A 271 -16.18 -23.38 -14.67
N ILE A 272 -17.11 -23.06 -15.58
CA ILE A 272 -18.25 -23.90 -15.96
C ILE A 272 -17.86 -24.70 -17.21
N PRO A 273 -17.76 -26.03 -17.13
CA PRO A 273 -17.42 -26.87 -18.29
C PRO A 273 -18.43 -26.72 -19.44
N GLY A 274 -17.94 -26.73 -20.67
CA GLY A 274 -18.75 -26.56 -21.89
C GLY A 274 -19.01 -25.10 -22.27
N THR A 275 -18.41 -24.15 -21.56
CA THR A 275 -18.51 -22.71 -21.86
C THR A 275 -17.20 -22.12 -22.41
N GLU A 276 -16.26 -23.00 -22.78
CA GLU A 276 -14.95 -22.64 -23.26
C GLU A 276 -15.03 -21.94 -24.63
N GLU A 277 -14.30 -20.83 -24.76
CA GLU A 277 -14.12 -20.09 -26.00
C GLU A 277 -12.63 -19.86 -26.24
N GLU A 278 -12.16 -20.20 -27.43
CA GLU A 278 -10.76 -20.01 -27.83
C GLU A 278 -10.55 -18.63 -28.47
N TYR A 279 -9.48 -17.97 -28.05
CA TYR A 279 -9.00 -16.72 -28.65
C TYR A 279 -7.57 -16.94 -29.14
N ALA A 280 -7.37 -16.93 -30.46
CA ALA A 280 -6.02 -16.83 -31.02
C ALA A 280 -5.44 -15.45 -30.65
N CYS A 281 -4.30 -15.40 -29.97
CA CYS A 281 -3.67 -14.16 -29.53
C CYS A 281 -2.17 -14.38 -29.35
N ASP A 282 -1.38 -13.31 -29.36
CA ASP A 282 0.07 -13.38 -29.11
C ASP A 282 0.47 -12.76 -27.77
N THR A 283 -0.50 -12.16 -27.08
CA THR A 283 -0.31 -11.41 -25.84
C THR A 283 -1.48 -11.61 -24.87
N LEU A 284 -1.17 -11.97 -23.63
CA LEU A 284 -2.10 -11.97 -22.50
C LEU A 284 -1.63 -10.93 -21.46
N LEU A 285 -2.46 -9.93 -21.21
CA LEU A 285 -2.25 -8.97 -20.13
C LEU A 285 -3.04 -9.36 -18.88
N LEU A 286 -2.39 -9.33 -17.73
CA LEU A 286 -2.97 -9.65 -16.44
C LEU A 286 -3.12 -8.39 -15.60
N SER A 287 -4.37 -8.03 -15.27
CA SER A 287 -4.77 -6.91 -14.41
C SER A 287 -5.70 -7.39 -13.28
N CYS A 288 -5.29 -8.46 -12.59
CA CYS A 288 -6.15 -9.20 -11.66
C CYS A 288 -5.91 -8.86 -10.17
N GLY A 289 -5.66 -7.59 -9.87
CA GLY A 289 -5.44 -7.11 -8.51
C GLY A 289 -3.96 -6.99 -8.11
N LEU A 290 -3.76 -6.38 -6.94
CA LEU A 290 -2.45 -5.97 -6.43
C LEU A 290 -2.13 -6.70 -5.11
N ILE A 291 -0.84 -6.82 -4.82
CA ILE A 291 -0.28 -7.38 -3.59
C ILE A 291 0.61 -6.29 -2.97
N PRO A 292 0.25 -5.73 -1.80
CA PRO A 292 1.13 -4.81 -1.08
C PRO A 292 2.51 -5.42 -0.79
N GLU A 293 3.57 -4.63 -0.99
CA GLU A 293 4.96 -5.05 -0.76
C GLU A 293 5.29 -4.88 0.73
N ASN A 294 5.43 -5.98 1.46
CA ASN A 294 5.49 -6.00 2.93
C ASN A 294 6.42 -7.09 3.49
N GLU A 295 7.33 -7.59 2.67
CA GLU A 295 8.38 -8.51 3.07
C GLU A 295 9.22 -7.91 4.22
N LEU A 296 9.72 -6.68 4.06
CA LEU A 296 10.46 -5.95 5.10
C LEU A 296 9.62 -5.71 6.36
N SER A 297 8.33 -5.43 6.19
CA SER A 297 7.40 -5.23 7.31
C SER A 297 7.28 -6.51 8.16
N ARG A 298 7.11 -7.67 7.52
CA ARG A 298 7.00 -8.96 8.22
C ARG A 298 8.28 -9.32 8.97
N GLU A 299 9.43 -9.14 8.34
CA GLU A 299 10.73 -9.42 8.96
C GLU A 299 10.99 -8.57 10.21
N LEU A 300 10.51 -7.32 10.20
CA LEU A 300 10.60 -6.40 11.34
C LEU A 300 9.62 -6.73 12.49
N GLY A 301 8.70 -7.69 12.29
CA GLY A 301 7.66 -8.02 13.28
C GLY A 301 6.43 -7.12 13.23
N VAL A 302 6.21 -6.41 12.11
CA VAL A 302 5.00 -5.63 11.89
C VAL A 302 3.81 -6.56 11.64
N LYS A 303 2.73 -6.34 12.40
CA LYS A 303 1.46 -7.04 12.22
C LYS A 303 0.79 -6.60 10.93
N LEU A 304 0.37 -7.57 10.12
CA LEU A 304 -0.36 -7.31 8.88
C LEU A 304 -1.85 -7.59 9.05
N ASN A 305 -2.66 -6.75 8.42
CA ASN A 305 -4.09 -7.00 8.30
C ASN A 305 -4.32 -8.11 7.26
N PRO A 306 -5.05 -9.19 7.57
CA PRO A 306 -5.23 -10.33 6.66
C PRO A 306 -6.05 -9.98 5.41
N VAL A 307 -6.84 -8.91 5.46
CA VAL A 307 -7.69 -8.46 4.36
C VAL A 307 -6.92 -7.58 3.38
N THR A 308 -6.15 -6.60 3.88
CA THR A 308 -5.37 -5.70 3.02
C THR A 308 -4.01 -6.28 2.66
N SER A 309 -3.49 -7.22 3.46
CA SER A 309 -2.09 -7.68 3.44
C SER A 309 -1.06 -6.58 3.70
N GLY A 310 -1.49 -5.44 4.26
CA GLY A 310 -0.61 -4.33 4.67
C GLY A 310 -0.56 -4.15 6.20
N PRO A 311 0.35 -3.30 6.71
CA PRO A 311 0.51 -3.07 8.14
C PRO A 311 -0.78 -2.66 8.84
N VAL A 312 -0.97 -3.15 10.06
CA VAL A 312 -1.97 -2.60 10.99
C VAL A 312 -1.39 -1.34 11.59
N VAL A 313 -2.13 -0.23 11.47
CA VAL A 313 -1.69 1.08 11.98
C VAL A 313 -2.75 1.77 12.83
N ASP A 314 -2.27 2.66 13.69
CA ASP A 314 -3.09 3.58 14.48
C ASP A 314 -3.40 4.90 13.73
N GLU A 315 -4.06 5.86 14.39
CA GLU A 315 -4.41 7.17 13.83
C GLU A 315 -3.22 7.99 13.34
N SER A 316 -2.05 7.74 13.92
CA SER A 316 -0.78 8.35 13.57
C SER A 316 -0.11 7.66 12.37
N LEU A 317 -0.71 6.58 11.85
CA LEU A 317 -0.14 5.69 10.83
C LEU A 317 1.11 4.94 11.33
N GLU A 318 1.27 4.84 12.65
CA GLU A 318 2.32 4.08 13.30
C GLU A 318 1.90 2.60 13.42
N THR A 319 2.85 1.70 13.21
CA THR A 319 2.63 0.25 13.35
C THR A 319 2.79 -0.19 14.81
N ASN A 320 2.67 -1.49 15.09
CA ASN A 320 2.99 -2.04 16.41
C ASN A 320 4.49 -1.98 16.76
N VAL A 321 5.37 -1.65 15.79
CA VAL A 321 6.79 -1.45 16.04
C VAL A 321 7.04 0.06 16.19
N PRO A 322 7.45 0.54 17.38
CA PRO A 322 7.65 1.97 17.64
C PRO A 322 8.59 2.61 16.63
N GLY A 323 8.24 3.81 16.15
CA GLY A 323 9.02 4.54 15.16
C GLY A 323 8.95 3.96 13.73
N VAL A 324 8.06 2.98 13.48
CA VAL A 324 7.81 2.44 12.14
C VAL A 324 6.41 2.84 11.70
N PHE A 325 6.34 3.57 10.61
CA PHE A 325 5.10 4.07 10.02
C PHE A 325 4.87 3.43 8.65
N ALA A 326 3.62 3.35 8.21
CA ALA A 326 3.29 2.81 6.90
C ALA A 326 2.23 3.67 6.21
N CYS A 327 2.35 3.84 4.89
CA CYS A 327 1.41 4.64 4.11
C CYS A 327 1.32 4.19 2.65
N GLY A 328 0.30 4.70 1.97
CA GLY A 328 0.09 4.46 0.55
C GLY A 328 -0.23 3.00 0.26
N ASN A 329 0.14 2.53 -0.94
CA ASN A 329 -0.28 1.20 -1.40
C ASN A 329 0.40 0.02 -0.67
N ALA A 330 1.47 0.28 0.11
CA ALA A 330 2.02 -0.72 1.03
C ALA A 330 1.12 -0.94 2.25
N LEU A 331 0.38 0.09 2.67
CA LEU A 331 -0.58 0.02 3.77
C LEU A 331 -1.92 -0.58 3.33
N HIS A 332 -2.51 0.00 2.30
CA HIS A 332 -3.73 -0.50 1.65
C HIS A 332 -3.86 0.13 0.27
N VAL A 333 -4.48 -0.60 -0.66
CA VAL A 333 -4.56 -0.17 -2.06
C VAL A 333 -5.59 0.96 -2.22
N HIS A 334 -5.08 2.13 -2.60
CA HIS A 334 -5.88 3.28 -2.97
C HIS A 334 -6.31 3.20 -4.42
N ASP A 335 -7.49 3.77 -4.70
CA ASP A 335 -8.04 4.01 -6.03
C ASP A 335 -7.48 5.28 -6.68
N LEU A 336 -7.14 6.30 -5.88
CA LEU A 336 -6.60 7.57 -6.37
C LEU A 336 -5.24 7.92 -5.73
N VAL A 337 -4.32 8.44 -6.54
CA VAL A 337 -3.00 8.89 -6.06
C VAL A 337 -3.10 10.06 -5.10
N ASP A 338 -4.09 10.94 -5.27
CA ASP A 338 -4.29 12.07 -4.38
C ASP A 338 -4.50 11.62 -2.93
N PHE A 339 -5.17 10.48 -2.72
CA PHE A 339 -5.37 9.90 -1.40
C PHE A 339 -4.11 9.24 -0.86
N VAL A 340 -3.27 8.65 -1.74
CA VAL A 340 -1.95 8.12 -1.38
C VAL A 340 -1.08 9.24 -0.83
N SER A 341 -0.97 10.36 -1.55
CA SER A 341 -0.12 11.48 -1.14
C SER A 341 -0.65 12.19 0.10
N GLU A 342 -1.98 12.35 0.24
CA GLU A 342 -2.60 12.91 1.44
C GLU A 342 -2.31 12.05 2.68
N GLU A 343 -2.46 10.72 2.58
CA GLU A 343 -2.17 9.80 3.68
C GLU A 343 -0.69 9.83 4.06
N ALA A 344 0.18 9.87 3.04
CA ALA A 344 1.61 9.80 3.27
C ALA A 344 2.18 11.11 3.85
N ASP A 345 1.70 12.29 3.45
CA ASP A 345 2.05 13.57 4.10
C ASP A 345 1.71 13.54 5.60
N ARG A 346 0.58 12.92 5.97
CA ARG A 346 0.22 12.69 7.38
C ARG A 346 1.19 11.73 8.07
N ALA A 347 1.57 10.62 7.43
CA ALA A 347 2.55 9.68 7.99
C ALA A 347 3.90 10.37 8.26
N GLY A 348 4.36 11.21 7.33
CA GLY A 348 5.54 12.05 7.50
C GLY A 348 5.45 13.00 8.68
N THR A 349 4.31 13.68 8.80
CA THR A 349 4.02 14.59 9.92
C THR A 349 4.04 13.86 11.27
N CYS A 350 3.45 12.66 11.34
CA CYS A 350 3.41 11.86 12.56
C CYS A 350 4.79 11.29 12.92
N ALA A 351 5.55 10.78 11.94
CA ALA A 351 6.92 10.32 12.15
C ALA A 351 7.84 11.45 12.65
N ALA A 352 7.69 12.66 12.12
CA ALA A 352 8.40 13.83 12.62
C ALA A 352 8.05 14.14 14.08
N ARG A 353 6.76 14.09 14.45
CA ARG A 353 6.32 14.30 15.83
C ARG A 353 6.95 13.26 16.78
N TYR A 354 6.96 11.98 16.37
CA TYR A 354 7.61 10.90 17.10
C TYR A 354 9.09 11.23 17.38
N ILE A 355 9.85 11.59 16.34
CA ILE A 355 11.27 11.93 16.45
C ILE A 355 11.50 13.15 17.36
N LEU A 356 10.69 14.20 17.23
CA LEU A 356 10.84 15.42 18.03
C LEU A 356 10.51 15.20 19.50
N GLN A 357 9.49 14.39 19.81
CA GLN A 357 9.17 14.00 21.18
C GLN A 357 10.30 13.15 21.78
N GLU A 358 10.81 12.17 21.04
CA GLU A 358 11.96 11.35 21.43
C GLU A 358 13.23 12.17 21.73
N ASN A 359 13.43 13.29 21.02
CA ASN A 359 14.55 14.20 21.26
C ASN A 359 14.35 15.06 22.53
N GLN A 360 13.11 15.31 22.94
CA GLN A 360 12.78 16.07 24.16
C GLN A 360 12.79 15.17 25.40
N SER A 361 12.46 13.88 25.25
CA SER A 361 12.37 12.88 26.32
C SER A 361 13.72 12.28 26.74
N SER A 362 14.84 13.00 26.60
CA SER A 362 16.17 12.52 26.99
C SER A 362 16.33 12.39 28.51
N ASN A 363 15.70 11.37 29.09
CA ASN A 363 16.05 10.75 30.36
C ASN A 363 16.19 9.23 30.11
N PRO A 364 17.36 8.62 30.40
CA PRO A 364 17.63 7.24 30.02
C PRO A 364 17.03 6.28 31.05
N GLY A 365 16.08 5.45 30.62
CA GLY A 365 15.60 4.33 31.42
C GLY A 365 14.14 4.02 31.16
N ILE A 366 13.92 3.02 30.32
CA ILE A 366 13.19 1.76 30.60
C ILE A 366 12.97 1.13 29.24
N ASP A 367 13.67 0.02 28.99
CA ASP A 367 13.39 -0.87 27.88
C ASP A 367 12.01 -1.49 28.12
N GLN A 368 11.04 -1.22 27.25
CA GLN A 368 9.70 -1.82 27.33
C GLN A 368 9.53 -2.81 26.18
N GLU A 369 9.54 -4.10 26.53
CA GLU A 369 9.21 -5.21 25.65
C GLU A 369 7.73 -5.15 25.24
N SER A 370 7.47 -5.13 23.94
CA SER A 370 6.11 -5.21 23.38
C SER A 370 5.54 -6.63 23.56
N GLN A 371 4.77 -6.88 24.61
CA GLN A 371 4.03 -8.13 24.76
C GLN A 371 2.68 -8.06 24.04
N TYR A 372 2.63 -8.57 22.81
CA TYR A 372 1.39 -8.89 22.12
C TYR A 372 1.31 -10.39 21.86
N SER A 373 0.30 -11.08 22.40
CA SER A 373 0.01 -12.49 22.13
C SER A 373 -1.27 -12.69 21.30
N ASP A 374 -1.27 -13.76 20.50
CA ASP A 374 -2.16 -14.07 19.35
C ASP A 374 -3.64 -14.43 19.63
N SER A 375 -4.22 -14.12 20.79
CA SER A 375 -5.55 -14.66 21.16
C SER A 375 -6.73 -13.66 21.25
N ASP A 376 -6.56 -12.36 21.00
CA ASP A 376 -7.54 -11.36 21.44
C ASP A 376 -8.05 -10.38 20.36
N ILE A 377 -8.58 -10.89 19.25
CA ILE A 377 -9.49 -10.09 18.40
C ILE A 377 -10.89 -10.13 19.07
N GLY A 378 -11.28 -9.04 19.75
CA GLY A 378 -12.66 -8.87 20.23
C GLY A 378 -12.87 -8.67 21.74
N LYS A 379 -11.85 -8.35 22.55
CA LYS A 379 -12.03 -8.00 23.98
C LYS A 379 -11.66 -6.54 24.27
N ALA A 380 -12.26 -6.00 25.33
CA ALA A 380 -12.33 -4.58 25.75
C ALA A 380 -10.97 -3.84 25.87
N SER A 381 -11.07 -2.51 25.96
CA SER A 381 -9.98 -1.52 26.03
C SER A 381 -8.79 -1.98 26.86
N LYS A 382 -7.64 -2.15 26.23
CA LYS A 382 -6.36 -2.21 26.95
C LYS A 382 -5.69 -0.83 26.84
N MET A 383 -5.14 -0.38 27.95
CA MET A 383 -4.30 0.82 28.06
C MET A 383 -2.94 0.56 27.41
N ASN A 384 -2.37 1.55 26.73
CA ASN A 384 -0.95 1.53 26.37
C ASN A 384 -0.07 1.82 27.60
N ASP A 385 1.25 1.73 27.46
CA ASP A 385 2.22 1.93 28.55
C ASP A 385 2.13 3.32 29.23
N ASN A 386 1.41 4.27 28.61
CA ASN A 386 1.14 5.62 29.10
C ASN A 386 -0.29 5.82 29.65
N ASN A 387 -1.02 4.74 29.96
CA ASN A 387 -2.42 4.77 30.42
C ASN A 387 -3.44 5.34 29.40
N ASP A 388 -3.08 5.42 28.11
CA ASP A 388 -3.98 5.90 27.05
C ASP A 388 -4.63 4.70 26.34
N PRO A 389 -5.98 4.57 26.37
CA PRO A 389 -6.66 3.39 25.86
C PRO A 389 -6.55 3.27 24.34
N VAL A 390 -6.19 2.07 23.87
CA VAL A 390 -6.25 1.71 22.45
C VAL A 390 -7.69 1.37 22.10
N ILE A 391 -8.32 2.19 21.26
CA ILE A 391 -9.72 2.00 20.84
C ILE A 391 -9.74 1.38 19.45
N PRO A 392 -10.02 0.07 19.31
CA PRO A 392 -10.08 -0.59 18.01
C PRO A 392 -11.28 -0.11 17.17
N LEU A 393 -11.05 -0.06 15.86
CA LEU A 393 -12.10 0.16 14.86
C LEU A 393 -12.53 -1.19 14.29
N ILE A 394 -13.76 -1.59 14.58
CA ILE A 394 -14.34 -2.86 14.21
C ILE A 394 -15.21 -2.69 12.96
N SER A 395 -14.85 -3.40 11.90
CA SER A 395 -15.63 -3.46 10.67
C SER A 395 -16.72 -4.53 10.79
N THR A 396 -17.97 -4.19 10.46
CA THR A 396 -19.09 -5.15 10.44
C THR A 396 -19.92 -5.03 9.17
N GLY A 397 -20.82 -6.01 8.94
CA GLY A 397 -21.67 -6.03 7.75
C GLY A 397 -20.83 -6.28 6.49
N CYS A 398 -20.96 -5.40 5.49
CA CYS A 398 -20.16 -5.50 4.27
C CYS A 398 -18.84 -4.72 4.32
N VAL A 399 -18.52 -4.01 5.40
CA VAL A 399 -17.23 -3.32 5.56
C VAL A 399 -16.13 -4.36 5.78
N ARG A 400 -15.07 -4.30 4.99
CA ARG A 400 -14.01 -5.32 5.02
C ARG A 400 -12.86 -5.00 5.98
N TYR A 401 -12.50 -3.73 6.08
CA TYR A 401 -11.42 -3.22 6.92
C TYR A 401 -11.54 -1.70 7.05
N THR A 402 -10.84 -1.12 8.03
CA THR A 402 -10.68 0.33 8.18
C THR A 402 -9.19 0.69 8.31
N VAL A 403 -8.86 1.89 7.85
CA VAL A 403 -7.56 2.53 8.08
C VAL A 403 -7.82 3.91 8.70
N PRO A 404 -7.35 4.16 9.95
CA PRO A 404 -6.60 3.23 10.80
C PRO A 404 -7.46 2.07 11.35
N SER A 405 -6.81 1.09 11.97
CA SER A 405 -7.47 -0.06 12.61
C SER A 405 -7.69 0.13 14.11
N ALA A 406 -7.01 1.08 14.72
CA ALA A 406 -7.21 1.51 16.10
C ALA A 406 -6.92 3.01 16.23
N ILE A 407 -7.38 3.62 17.31
CA ILE A 407 -7.08 5.01 17.62
C ILE A 407 -6.66 5.18 19.09
N HIS A 408 -5.79 6.14 19.32
CA HIS A 408 -5.46 6.73 20.60
C HIS A 408 -6.05 8.14 20.65
N LEU A 409 -7.00 8.39 21.55
CA LEU A 409 -7.65 9.71 21.61
C LEU A 409 -6.66 10.83 21.95
N SER A 410 -5.58 10.53 22.70
CA SER A 410 -4.57 11.52 23.06
C SER A 410 -3.81 12.07 21.83
N LYS A 411 -3.51 11.18 20.86
CA LYS A 411 -2.75 11.45 19.63
C LYS A 411 -3.64 11.80 18.43
N MET A 412 -4.94 11.53 18.52
CA MET A 412 -5.91 11.79 17.45
C MET A 412 -5.95 13.29 17.09
N PRO A 413 -5.91 13.64 15.79
CA PRO A 413 -6.19 15.01 15.36
C PRO A 413 -7.66 15.38 15.60
N ASP A 414 -8.00 16.67 15.63
CA ASP A 414 -9.37 17.16 15.85
C ASP A 414 -10.41 16.47 14.95
N LYS A 415 -10.02 16.22 13.69
CA LYS A 415 -10.77 15.41 12.74
C LYS A 415 -9.88 14.32 12.17
N LEU A 416 -10.26 13.07 12.41
CA LEU A 416 -9.62 11.91 11.83
C LEU A 416 -10.42 11.41 10.62
N LYS A 417 -9.75 11.25 9.49
CA LYS A 417 -10.30 10.58 8.32
C LYS A 417 -10.08 9.07 8.46
N VAL A 418 -11.17 8.32 8.54
CA VAL A 418 -11.17 6.86 8.50
C VAL A 418 -11.59 6.43 7.10
N ARG A 419 -10.70 5.70 6.43
CA ARG A 419 -10.98 5.11 5.11
C ARG A 419 -11.33 3.63 5.25
N PHE A 420 -12.18 3.13 4.36
CA PHE A 420 -12.59 1.74 4.35
C PHE A 420 -13.07 1.31 2.95
N ARG A 421 -13.19 -0.01 2.75
CA ARG A 421 -13.82 -0.59 1.55
C ARG A 421 -14.90 -1.60 1.92
N VAL A 422 -15.87 -1.75 1.03
CA VAL A 422 -16.95 -2.74 1.16
C VAL A 422 -16.66 -4.00 0.34
N GLY A 423 -17.28 -5.12 0.70
CA GLY A 423 -17.13 -6.42 0.02
C GLY A 423 -18.16 -6.69 -1.08
N LYS A 424 -19.23 -5.90 -1.15
CA LYS A 424 -20.27 -6.01 -2.16
C LYS A 424 -20.83 -4.63 -2.51
N VAL A 425 -21.44 -4.51 -3.68
CA VAL A 425 -22.19 -3.31 -4.06
C VAL A 425 -23.44 -3.22 -3.21
N VAL A 426 -23.68 -2.05 -2.59
CA VAL A 426 -24.89 -1.77 -1.80
C VAL A 426 -25.48 -0.45 -2.28
N LYS A 427 -26.78 -0.41 -2.56
CA LYS A 427 -27.51 0.78 -3.02
C LYS A 427 -28.39 1.34 -1.91
N ASN A 428 -28.69 2.63 -1.98
CA ASN A 428 -29.54 3.36 -1.03
C ASN A 428 -29.17 3.07 0.43
N CYS A 429 -27.89 3.16 0.75
CA CYS A 429 -27.36 2.72 2.03
C CYS A 429 -26.92 3.89 2.93
N ALA A 430 -26.58 3.58 4.17
CA ALA A 430 -25.98 4.51 5.11
C ALA A 430 -24.73 3.91 5.74
N VAL A 431 -23.67 4.73 5.83
CA VAL A 431 -22.48 4.44 6.63
C VAL A 431 -22.77 4.91 8.04
N ASP A 432 -22.85 3.96 8.98
CA ASP A 432 -23.11 4.22 10.38
C ASP A 432 -21.86 3.97 11.22
N VAL A 433 -21.63 4.84 12.21
CA VAL A 433 -20.58 4.70 13.22
C VAL A 433 -21.21 4.61 14.59
N TYR A 434 -20.82 3.58 15.34
CA TYR A 434 -21.26 3.35 16.71
C TYR A 434 -20.08 3.43 17.67
N CYS A 435 -20.31 4.09 18.81
CA CYS A 435 -19.47 3.97 19.99
C CYS A 435 -20.00 2.82 20.84
N LYS A 436 -19.13 1.89 21.21
CA LYS A 436 -19.44 0.80 22.14
C LYS A 436 -18.69 1.02 23.45
N GLU A 437 -19.45 1.14 24.52
CA GLU A 437 -19.02 1.13 25.92
C GLU A 437 -19.43 -0.22 26.54
N GLU A 438 -18.97 -0.53 27.75
CA GLU A 438 -19.14 -1.85 28.38
C GLU A 438 -20.59 -2.39 28.34
N ASN A 439 -21.56 -1.50 28.57
CA ASN A 439 -22.99 -1.85 28.66
C ASN A 439 -23.88 -1.10 27.65
N SER A 440 -23.30 -0.39 26.69
CA SER A 440 -24.10 0.38 25.73
C SER A 440 -23.44 0.51 24.36
N GLU A 441 -24.27 0.50 23.32
CA GLU A 441 -23.86 0.81 21.95
C GLU A 441 -24.70 1.98 21.47
N LYS A 442 -24.05 3.09 21.09
CA LYS A 442 -24.71 4.32 20.66
C LYS A 442 -24.23 4.72 19.28
N ARG A 443 -25.17 4.95 18.37
CA ARG A 443 -24.85 5.50 17.05
C ARG A 443 -24.48 6.97 17.19
N ILE A 444 -23.29 7.32 16.75
CA ILE A 444 -22.78 8.69 16.79
C ILE A 444 -22.88 9.39 15.44
N LYS A 445 -22.81 8.62 14.34
CA LYS A 445 -22.77 9.21 13.00
C LYS A 445 -23.48 8.33 11.98
N THR A 446 -24.15 9.00 11.04
CA THR A 446 -24.79 8.39 9.87
C THR A 446 -24.49 9.25 8.64
N LYS A 447 -24.02 8.64 7.56
CA LYS A 447 -23.81 9.29 6.27
C LYS A 447 -24.51 8.50 5.18
N LYS A 448 -25.58 9.07 4.61
CA LYS A 448 -26.33 8.43 3.51
C LYS A 448 -25.49 8.42 2.23
N ARG A 449 -25.59 7.32 1.48
CA ARG A 449 -24.91 7.09 0.20
C ARG A 449 -25.89 6.49 -0.81
N PRO A 450 -25.95 7.00 -2.05
CA PRO A 450 -26.74 6.38 -3.10
C PRO A 450 -26.24 4.97 -3.45
N VAL A 451 -24.93 4.78 -3.45
CA VAL A 451 -24.26 3.51 -3.70
C VAL A 451 -22.90 3.50 -3.02
N VAL A 452 -22.46 2.33 -2.60
CA VAL A 452 -21.08 2.02 -2.22
C VAL A 452 -20.66 0.76 -2.96
N ALA A 453 -19.42 0.72 -3.45
CA ALA A 453 -18.91 -0.37 -4.28
C ALA A 453 -17.50 -0.79 -3.85
N PRO A 454 -17.10 -2.07 -4.02
CA PRO A 454 -15.78 -2.53 -3.62
C PRO A 454 -14.61 -1.80 -4.31
N GLY A 455 -14.82 -1.37 -5.55
CA GLY A 455 -13.82 -0.67 -6.37
C GLY A 455 -13.52 0.76 -5.90
N GLU A 456 -14.40 1.36 -5.09
CA GLU A 456 -14.27 2.74 -4.63
C GLU A 456 -13.92 2.77 -3.14
N MET A 457 -13.01 3.68 -2.77
CA MET A 457 -12.65 3.89 -1.38
C MET A 457 -13.65 4.82 -0.70
N GLU A 458 -14.20 4.39 0.44
CA GLU A 458 -15.11 5.21 1.24
C GLU A 458 -14.37 5.89 2.39
N GLU A 459 -14.92 7.03 2.81
CA GLU A 459 -14.39 7.79 3.93
C GLU A 459 -15.49 8.31 4.87
N ILE A 460 -15.17 8.29 6.16
CA ILE A 460 -15.93 8.93 7.23
C ILE A 460 -14.99 9.72 8.14
N LEU A 461 -15.42 10.93 8.52
CA LEU A 461 -14.67 11.78 9.43
C LEU A 461 -15.16 11.55 10.86
N LEU A 462 -14.25 11.29 11.78
CA LEU A 462 -14.50 11.20 13.22
C LEU A 462 -13.95 12.44 13.92
N GLY A 463 -14.73 13.08 14.79
CA GLY A 463 -14.30 14.24 15.56
C GLY A 463 -13.78 13.83 16.93
N ARG A 464 -12.60 14.30 17.33
CA ARG A 464 -12.04 14.00 18.66
C ARG A 464 -12.95 14.46 19.79
N GLU A 465 -13.48 15.68 19.72
CA GLU A 465 -14.43 16.22 20.72
C GLU A 465 -15.74 15.42 20.81
N GLU A 466 -16.18 14.82 19.70
CA GLU A 466 -17.38 13.97 19.68
C GLU A 466 -17.13 12.66 20.43
N LEU A 467 -15.94 12.07 20.24
CA LEU A 467 -15.54 10.83 20.91
C LEU A 467 -15.23 11.02 22.39
N LEU A 468 -14.70 12.19 22.79
CA LEU A 468 -14.43 12.50 24.21
C LEU A 468 -15.70 12.56 25.08
N LYS A 469 -16.90 12.59 24.47
CA LYS A 469 -18.19 12.48 25.18
C LYS A 469 -18.47 11.05 25.68
N TYR A 470 -17.64 10.08 25.27
CA TYR A 470 -17.73 8.67 25.62
C TYR A 470 -16.45 8.27 26.39
N PRO A 471 -16.35 8.57 27.69
CA PRO A 471 -15.13 8.35 28.47
C PRO A 471 -14.77 6.86 28.61
N ASP A 472 -15.76 5.98 28.57
CA ASP A 472 -15.60 4.52 28.68
C ASP A 472 -15.60 3.82 27.32
N LEU A 473 -15.25 4.56 26.26
CA LEU A 473 -15.27 4.06 24.88
C LEU A 473 -14.31 2.87 24.74
N GLN A 474 -14.87 1.71 24.40
CA GLN A 474 -14.11 0.49 24.21
C GLN A 474 -13.84 0.17 22.76
N GLN A 475 -14.78 0.44 21.87
CA GLN A 475 -14.66 0.11 20.44
C GLN A 475 -15.44 1.12 19.61
N LEU A 476 -14.96 1.36 18.38
CA LEU A 476 -15.72 2.03 17.34
C LEU A 476 -16.17 1.02 16.30
N ILE A 477 -17.46 0.93 16.03
CA ILE A 477 -17.98 0.01 15.02
C ILE A 477 -18.37 0.81 13.78
N ILE A 478 -17.81 0.43 12.63
CA ILE A 478 -18.14 1.00 11.33
C ILE A 478 -18.87 -0.06 10.51
N THR A 479 -20.06 0.31 10.02
CA THR A 479 -20.94 -0.59 9.28
C THR A 479 -21.64 0.15 8.16
N VAL A 480 -22.06 -0.60 7.15
CA VAL A 480 -22.92 -0.10 6.07
C VAL A 480 -24.24 -0.84 6.15
N LYS A 481 -25.32 -0.08 6.33
CA LYS A 481 -26.69 -0.60 6.37
C LYS A 481 -27.42 -0.29 5.08
N GLU A 482 -28.13 -1.29 4.55
CA GLU A 482 -29.13 -1.09 3.51
C GLU A 482 -30.27 -0.24 4.10
N GLY A 483 -30.69 0.79 3.36
CA GLY A 483 -31.64 1.80 3.81
C GLY A 483 -33.09 1.52 3.43
#